data_AF-A0A8J4SV30-F1
#
_entry.id   AF-A0A8J4SV30-F1
#
_cell.length_a   1.000
_cell.length_b   1.000
_cell.length_c   1.000
_cell.angle_alpha   90.00
_cell.angle_beta   90.00
_cell.angle_gamma   90.00
#
_symmetry.space_group_name_H-M   'P 1'
#
loop_
_entity.id
_entity.type
_entity.pdbx_description
1 polymer ?
#
loop_
_entity_poly.entity_id
_entity_poly.type
_entity_poly.pdbx_seq_one_letter_code
_entity_poly.pdbx_strand_id
1 'polypeptide(L)'
;MLLISVCFSLLGDGIDDQPHGWIQDVVYDCLEEDHVPLPFKLASAILLKMRLKAKIKTKSNPFDELQKQLDTETDRLETYLLGDKPWHLKGEVVAQDREENTVLEEHLEVQRHGAFKPPPTNETKILEFIMKTIKDQSFDSPTFKFKPKPTQNTVSQALPVNPSQKSLVEDYENLFAKNNLLEKEQDDPVKNTIQKEMCHLFEMLDALSHSHFVPFKHSSEVTVIQNRPALTVEETGQEVVSTADLLAPEEVCAPRGEVLKGSTETTSSDRRRHRKKLMRIRAKRSNFGAKTDVTKDKKAALARVLRMAHKPGSKIKVV
;
A
#
# COMPACT_ATOMS: atom_id res chain seq x y z
N MET A 1 -43.33 -80.56 14.74
CA MET A 1 -42.10 -79.88 15.20
C MET A 1 -40.96 -80.23 14.24
N LEU A 2 -40.72 -79.34 13.25
CA LEU A 2 -39.74 -79.41 12.12
C LEU A 2 -40.35 -79.39 10.71
N LEU A 3 -41.39 -78.59 10.48
CA LEU A 3 -41.80 -78.12 9.13
C LEU A 3 -42.64 -76.82 9.23
N ILE A 4 -42.30 -75.96 10.19
CA ILE A 4 -42.93 -74.63 10.39
C ILE A 4 -41.87 -73.51 10.24
N SER A 5 -40.64 -73.83 9.82
CA SER A 5 -39.48 -72.93 9.90
C SER A 5 -38.90 -72.48 8.55
N VAL A 6 -39.67 -72.51 7.44
CA VAL A 6 -39.17 -72.00 6.13
C VAL A 6 -40.13 -70.97 5.47
N CYS A 7 -41.29 -70.68 6.04
CA CYS A 7 -42.19 -69.64 5.51
C CYS A 7 -42.16 -68.29 6.26
N PHE A 8 -41.29 -68.13 7.27
CA PHE A 8 -41.30 -66.95 8.16
C PHE A 8 -40.12 -65.98 7.93
N SER A 9 -39.58 -65.90 6.71
CA SER A 9 -38.43 -65.01 6.40
C SER A 9 -38.65 -64.04 5.25
N LEU A 10 -39.89 -63.79 4.84
CA LEU A 10 -40.21 -62.74 3.86
C LEU A 10 -41.58 -62.15 4.14
N LEU A 11 -41.79 -61.59 5.33
CA LEU A 11 -42.59 -60.37 5.57
C LEU A 11 -42.70 -60.09 7.08
N GLY A 12 -41.96 -59.07 7.50
CA GLY A 12 -42.30 -58.15 8.59
C GLY A 12 -41.59 -56.84 8.21
N ASP A 13 -42.11 -55.64 8.41
CA ASP A 13 -43.33 -55.15 9.01
C ASP A 13 -43.56 -53.71 8.48
N GLY A 14 -44.79 -53.23 8.56
CA GLY A 14 -45.20 -51.84 8.32
C GLY A 14 -46.60 -51.77 7.69
N ILE A 15 -47.68 -51.91 8.47
CA ILE A 15 -48.50 -50.80 9.05
C ILE A 15 -49.33 -50.12 7.93
N ASP A 16 -50.66 -49.98 7.95
CA ASP A 16 -51.77 -50.30 8.85
C ASP A 16 -53.08 -50.25 8.00
N ASP A 17 -54.23 -50.54 8.62
CA ASP A 17 -55.61 -50.38 8.14
C ASP A 17 -56.29 -51.53 7.37
N GLN A 18 -56.96 -52.37 8.19
CA GLN A 18 -58.21 -53.08 7.89
C GLN A 18 -59.29 -52.09 7.34
N PRO A 19 -60.22 -52.52 6.47
CA PRO A 19 -61.39 -53.21 7.00
C PRO A 19 -61.83 -54.45 6.21
N HIS A 20 -62.00 -55.53 6.98
CA HIS A 20 -63.21 -56.33 7.10
C HIS A 20 -63.90 -56.88 5.84
N GLY A 21 -63.88 -58.21 5.81
CA GLY A 21 -65.00 -59.04 5.41
C GLY A 21 -64.92 -59.51 3.97
N TRP A 22 -65.42 -60.73 3.74
CA TRP A 22 -65.66 -61.37 2.43
C TRP A 22 -64.62 -62.38 1.93
N ILE A 23 -63.72 -62.91 2.78
CA ILE A 23 -62.90 -64.10 2.41
C ILE A 23 -62.93 -65.18 3.50
N GLN A 24 -64.08 -65.40 4.15
CA GLN A 24 -64.18 -66.50 5.14
C GLN A 24 -65.53 -67.22 5.23
N ASP A 25 -66.35 -67.21 4.16
CA ASP A 25 -67.65 -67.90 4.14
C ASP A 25 -67.90 -68.75 2.87
N VAL A 26 -66.90 -69.45 2.33
CA VAL A 26 -67.14 -70.40 1.19
C VAL A 26 -66.47 -71.78 1.36
N VAL A 27 -65.88 -72.10 2.50
CA VAL A 27 -65.29 -73.45 2.68
C VAL A 27 -65.56 -73.99 4.07
N TYR A 28 -66.80 -74.40 4.34
CA TYR A 28 -67.17 -75.52 5.23
C TYR A 28 -68.67 -75.75 5.10
N ASP A 29 -69.07 -76.59 4.13
CA ASP A 29 -70.24 -77.49 4.23
C ASP A 29 -70.38 -78.25 2.91
N CYS A 30 -70.87 -79.48 3.00
CA CYS A 30 -70.98 -80.51 1.93
C CYS A 30 -69.73 -81.41 1.76
N LEU A 31 -69.42 -82.17 2.81
CA LEU A 31 -69.00 -83.57 2.67
C LEU A 31 -70.26 -84.44 2.82
N GLU A 32 -70.88 -84.84 1.71
CA GLU A 32 -71.39 -86.20 1.48
C GLU A 32 -71.97 -86.36 0.06
N GLU A 33 -71.61 -87.49 -0.56
CA GLU A 33 -72.11 -88.10 -1.81
C GLU A 33 -71.56 -87.56 -3.17
N ASP A 34 -70.58 -88.30 -3.69
CA ASP A 34 -70.30 -88.67 -5.09
C ASP A 34 -70.44 -87.64 -6.23
N HIS A 35 -69.31 -87.14 -6.75
CA HIS A 35 -69.11 -86.93 -8.21
C HIS A 35 -67.63 -86.67 -8.62
N VAL A 36 -67.27 -87.22 -9.79
CA VAL A 36 -65.94 -87.34 -10.42
C VAL A 36 -65.25 -85.98 -10.74
N PRO A 37 -63.90 -85.84 -10.60
CA PRO A 37 -63.20 -84.59 -10.93
C PRO A 37 -63.07 -84.35 -12.44
N LEU A 38 -63.40 -83.12 -12.89
CA LEU A 38 -63.23 -82.68 -14.28
C LEU A 38 -61.74 -82.66 -14.70
N PRO A 39 -61.39 -83.06 -15.93
CA PRO A 39 -60.00 -83.25 -16.35
C PRO A 39 -59.22 -81.93 -16.44
N PHE A 40 -57.97 -81.95 -15.97
CA PHE A 40 -56.97 -80.86 -15.91
C PHE A 40 -56.88 -79.96 -17.19
N LYS A 41 -57.26 -80.49 -18.36
CA LYS A 41 -57.32 -79.76 -19.64
C LYS A 41 -58.42 -78.69 -19.70
N LEU A 42 -59.52 -78.87 -18.96
CA LEU A 42 -60.62 -77.90 -18.93
C LEU A 42 -60.27 -76.68 -18.06
N ALA A 43 -59.61 -76.92 -16.92
CA ALA A 43 -59.15 -75.87 -16.02
C ALA A 43 -58.08 -74.96 -16.67
N SER A 44 -57.14 -75.54 -17.42
CA SER A 44 -56.13 -74.75 -18.15
C SER A 44 -56.75 -73.92 -19.28
N ALA A 45 -57.75 -74.45 -19.98
CA ALA A 45 -58.48 -73.72 -21.02
C ALA A 45 -59.30 -72.56 -20.46
N ILE A 46 -59.89 -72.71 -19.27
CA ILE A 46 -60.62 -71.64 -18.57
C ILE A 46 -59.64 -70.53 -18.14
N LEU A 47 -58.50 -70.89 -17.53
CA LEU A 47 -57.46 -69.92 -17.16
C LEU A 47 -56.89 -69.18 -18.38
N LEU A 48 -56.67 -69.87 -19.50
CA LEU A 48 -56.19 -69.25 -20.74
C LEU A 48 -57.25 -68.31 -21.34
N LYS A 49 -58.54 -68.69 -21.30
CA LYS A 49 -59.66 -67.83 -21.72
C LYS A 49 -59.79 -66.60 -20.82
N MET A 50 -59.64 -66.74 -19.50
CA MET A 50 -59.65 -65.61 -18.57
C MET A 50 -58.47 -64.67 -18.84
N ARG A 51 -57.28 -65.22 -19.10
CA ARG A 51 -56.07 -64.45 -19.43
C ARG A 51 -56.18 -63.73 -20.79
N LEU A 52 -56.77 -64.37 -21.80
CA LEU A 52 -57.06 -63.75 -23.10
C LEU A 52 -58.14 -62.68 -23.00
N LYS A 53 -59.20 -62.92 -22.21
CA LYS A 53 -60.26 -61.94 -21.96
C LYS A 53 -59.74 -60.72 -21.20
N ALA A 54 -58.81 -60.90 -20.27
CA ALA A 54 -58.06 -59.81 -19.64
C ALA A 54 -57.17 -59.07 -20.66
N LYS A 55 -56.46 -59.79 -21.53
CA LYS A 55 -55.59 -59.20 -22.60
C LYS A 55 -56.37 -58.37 -23.63
N ILE A 56 -57.61 -58.76 -23.93
CA ILE A 56 -58.51 -58.04 -24.85
C ILE A 56 -59.11 -56.80 -24.15
N LYS A 57 -59.40 -56.88 -22.85
CA LYS A 57 -59.89 -55.74 -22.05
C LYS A 57 -58.80 -54.68 -21.80
N THR A 58 -57.52 -55.05 -21.89
CA THR A 58 -56.36 -54.14 -21.78
C THR A 58 -55.94 -53.46 -23.09
N LYS A 59 -56.61 -53.71 -24.23
CA LYS A 59 -56.38 -52.90 -25.44
C LYS A 59 -57.20 -51.60 -25.37
N SER A 60 -56.76 -50.69 -24.50
CA SER A 60 -57.26 -49.32 -24.44
C SER A 60 -56.82 -48.56 -25.69
N ASN A 61 -57.67 -47.71 -26.27
CA ASN A 61 -57.26 -46.86 -27.38
C ASN A 61 -56.14 -45.91 -26.91
N PRO A 62 -55.17 -45.56 -27.76
CA PRO A 62 -54.06 -44.68 -27.37
C PRO A 62 -54.55 -43.30 -26.91
N PHE A 63 -55.68 -42.83 -27.44
CA PHE A 63 -56.32 -41.58 -27.01
C PHE A 63 -56.89 -41.68 -25.60
N ASP A 64 -57.55 -42.79 -25.24
CA ASP A 64 -58.14 -42.98 -23.90
C ASP A 64 -57.06 -43.11 -22.81
N GLU A 65 -55.91 -43.69 -23.16
CA GLU A 65 -54.75 -43.75 -22.26
C GLU A 65 -54.15 -42.35 -22.05
N LEU A 66 -54.02 -41.58 -23.13
CA LEU A 66 -53.55 -40.19 -23.06
C LEU A 66 -54.54 -39.31 -22.28
N GLN A 67 -55.84 -39.49 -22.46
CA GLN A 67 -56.86 -38.75 -21.70
C GLN A 67 -56.77 -39.07 -20.21
N LYS A 68 -56.61 -40.34 -19.83
CA LYS A 68 -56.37 -40.71 -18.43
C LYS A 68 -55.08 -40.12 -17.88
N GLN A 69 -54.00 -40.09 -18.66
CA GLN A 69 -52.76 -39.43 -18.25
C GLN A 69 -52.98 -37.94 -18.01
N LEU A 70 -53.70 -37.26 -18.90
CA LEU A 70 -54.04 -35.85 -18.74
C LEU A 70 -54.94 -35.62 -17.52
N ASP A 71 -55.93 -36.47 -17.30
CA ASP A 71 -56.82 -36.38 -16.13
C ASP A 71 -56.00 -36.59 -14.84
N THR A 72 -55.09 -37.58 -14.80
CA THR A 72 -54.22 -37.81 -13.64
C THR A 72 -53.25 -36.66 -13.38
N GLU A 73 -52.70 -36.04 -14.42
CA GLU A 73 -51.85 -34.86 -14.27
C GLU A 73 -52.69 -33.64 -13.85
N THR A 74 -53.94 -33.52 -14.34
CA THR A 74 -54.88 -32.46 -13.92
C THR A 74 -55.20 -32.60 -12.44
N ASP A 75 -55.57 -33.79 -11.97
CA ASP A 75 -55.83 -34.07 -10.55
C ASP A 75 -54.60 -33.78 -9.68
N ARG A 76 -53.40 -34.16 -10.14
CA ARG A 76 -52.14 -33.86 -9.46
C ARG A 76 -51.88 -32.36 -9.34
N LEU A 77 -52.18 -31.61 -10.40
CA LEU A 77 -52.02 -30.15 -10.39
C LEU A 77 -53.07 -29.47 -9.53
N GLU A 78 -54.32 -29.92 -9.57
CA GLU A 78 -55.41 -29.39 -8.73
C GLU A 78 -55.12 -29.61 -7.25
N THR A 79 -54.70 -30.82 -6.87
CA THR A 79 -54.29 -31.13 -5.48
C THR A 79 -53.09 -30.31 -5.04
N TYR A 80 -52.08 -30.13 -5.89
CA TYR A 80 -50.93 -29.27 -5.60
C TYR A 80 -51.32 -27.80 -5.43
N LEU A 81 -52.27 -27.30 -6.23
CA LEU A 81 -52.73 -25.91 -6.15
C LEU A 81 -53.62 -25.64 -4.92
N LEU A 82 -54.41 -26.63 -4.50
CA LEU A 82 -55.24 -26.57 -3.31
C LEU A 82 -54.44 -26.76 -2.01
N GLY A 83 -53.30 -27.44 -2.07
CA GLY A 83 -52.40 -27.67 -0.95
C GLY A 83 -51.64 -26.42 -0.49
N ASP A 84 -50.99 -26.53 0.68
CA ASP A 84 -50.16 -25.45 1.21
C ASP A 84 -48.91 -25.25 0.36
N LYS A 85 -48.64 -23.98 0.03
CA LYS A 85 -47.40 -23.61 -0.67
C LYS A 85 -46.19 -23.86 0.24
N PRO A 86 -45.04 -24.27 -0.33
CA PRO A 86 -43.79 -24.34 0.41
C PRO A 86 -43.40 -22.97 0.96
N TRP A 87 -42.61 -22.96 2.04
CA TRP A 87 -42.27 -21.75 2.79
C TRP A 87 -41.61 -20.67 1.92
N HIS A 88 -40.75 -21.01 0.98
CA HIS A 88 -40.09 -20.04 0.10
C HIS A 88 -41.00 -19.35 -0.93
N LEU A 89 -42.20 -19.88 -1.16
CA LEU A 89 -43.24 -19.24 -1.97
C LEU A 89 -44.20 -18.37 -1.12
N LYS A 90 -44.02 -18.36 0.20
CA LYS A 90 -44.74 -17.50 1.14
C LYS A 90 -43.91 -16.24 1.43
N GLY A 91 -44.57 -15.10 1.54
CA GLY A 91 -43.94 -13.88 2.04
C GLY A 91 -43.80 -13.91 3.56
N GLU A 92 -42.87 -13.13 4.10
CA GLU A 92 -42.78 -12.84 5.56
C GLU A 92 -42.69 -14.09 6.45
N VAL A 93 -41.92 -15.09 6.02
CA VAL A 93 -41.76 -16.35 6.77
C VAL A 93 -40.88 -16.16 8.01
N VAL A 94 -41.38 -16.61 9.16
CA VAL A 94 -40.63 -16.65 10.42
C VAL A 94 -39.84 -17.97 10.51
N ALA A 95 -38.75 -17.99 11.29
CA ALA A 95 -37.91 -19.18 11.45
C ALA A 95 -38.65 -20.42 12.01
N GLN A 96 -39.78 -20.25 12.70
CA GLN A 96 -40.59 -21.34 13.27
C GLN A 96 -41.49 -22.03 12.23
N ASP A 97 -41.87 -21.34 11.15
CA ASP A 97 -42.80 -21.85 10.14
C ASP A 97 -42.11 -22.77 9.13
N ARG A 98 -40.79 -22.90 9.23
CA ARG A 98 -39.95 -23.73 8.37
C ARG A 98 -39.14 -24.71 9.19
N GLU A 99 -38.74 -25.81 8.55
CA GLU A 99 -37.87 -26.80 9.17
C GLU A 99 -36.44 -26.26 9.32
N GLU A 100 -35.70 -26.84 10.26
CA GLU A 100 -34.33 -26.46 10.56
C GLU A 100 -33.42 -26.65 9.33
N ASN A 101 -32.45 -25.74 9.13
CA ASN A 101 -31.45 -25.76 8.05
C ASN A 101 -31.94 -25.68 6.59
N THR A 102 -33.25 -25.58 6.34
CA THR A 102 -33.83 -25.45 4.99
C THR A 102 -33.30 -24.27 4.16
N VAL A 103 -32.86 -23.18 4.79
CA VAL A 103 -32.24 -22.02 4.10
C VAL A 103 -30.98 -22.37 3.36
N LEU A 104 -30.22 -23.35 3.84
CA LEU A 104 -28.95 -23.72 3.24
C LEU A 104 -29.15 -24.53 1.95
N GLU A 105 -30.32 -25.15 1.80
CA GLU A 105 -30.69 -25.96 0.64
C GLU A 105 -31.13 -25.06 -0.54
N GLU A 106 -31.69 -23.90 -0.24
CA GLU A 106 -32.24 -23.00 -1.24
C GLU A 106 -31.29 -21.85 -1.60
N HIS A 107 -31.28 -21.50 -2.88
CA HIS A 107 -30.45 -20.39 -3.39
C HIS A 107 -31.21 -19.07 -3.32
N LEU A 108 -31.07 -18.36 -2.19
CA LEU A 108 -31.66 -17.04 -1.98
C LEU A 108 -30.66 -15.92 -2.33
N GLU A 109 -31.09 -14.97 -3.16
CA GLU A 109 -30.33 -13.75 -3.44
C GLU A 109 -30.67 -12.67 -2.42
N VAL A 110 -29.69 -12.34 -1.56
CA VAL A 110 -29.84 -11.29 -0.54
C VAL A 110 -28.84 -10.18 -0.81
N GLN A 111 -29.32 -8.93 -0.79
CA GLN A 111 -28.45 -7.78 -0.85
C GLN A 111 -27.57 -7.72 0.41
N ARG A 112 -26.25 -7.71 0.21
CA ARG A 112 -25.28 -7.52 1.30
C ARG A 112 -24.99 -6.03 1.46
N HIS A 113 -25.08 -5.53 2.69
CA HIS A 113 -24.66 -4.18 3.01
C HIS A 113 -23.15 -4.15 3.31
N GLY A 114 -22.37 -3.44 2.50
CA GLY A 114 -20.94 -3.23 2.70
C GLY A 114 -20.05 -3.77 1.57
N ALA A 115 -18.91 -3.12 1.36
CA ALA A 115 -17.90 -3.58 0.41
C ALA A 115 -17.22 -4.84 0.96
N PHE A 116 -17.20 -5.91 0.16
CA PHE A 116 -16.46 -7.11 0.52
C PHE A 116 -14.96 -6.85 0.50
N LYS A 117 -14.27 -7.20 1.58
CA LYS A 117 -12.81 -7.16 1.63
C LYS A 117 -12.26 -8.25 0.69
N PRO A 118 -11.52 -7.90 -0.36
CA PRO A 118 -10.97 -8.91 -1.25
C PRO A 118 -10.02 -9.84 -0.49
N PRO A 119 -9.93 -11.12 -0.87
CA PRO A 119 -8.93 -12.03 -0.31
C PRO A 119 -7.52 -11.48 -0.60
N PRO A 120 -6.51 -11.85 0.22
CA PRO A 120 -5.16 -11.37 0.01
C PRO A 120 -4.68 -11.74 -1.41
N THR A 121 -4.28 -10.73 -2.17
CA THR A 121 -3.67 -10.89 -3.50
C THR A 121 -2.41 -11.75 -3.41
N ASN A 122 -2.10 -12.50 -4.47
CA ASN A 122 -0.86 -13.25 -4.62
C ASN A 122 0.36 -12.44 -4.17
N GLU A 123 1.08 -12.96 -3.17
CA GLU A 123 2.27 -12.32 -2.58
C GLU A 123 3.35 -12.01 -3.63
N THR A 124 3.42 -12.82 -4.69
CA THR A 124 4.36 -12.64 -5.81
C THR A 124 4.23 -11.28 -6.50
N LYS A 125 2.99 -10.77 -6.68
CA LYS A 125 2.76 -9.46 -7.31
C LYS A 125 3.25 -8.31 -6.43
N ILE A 126 3.11 -8.44 -5.12
CA ILE A 126 3.61 -7.45 -4.15
C ILE A 126 5.14 -7.44 -4.18
N LEU A 127 5.77 -8.61 -4.20
CA LEU A 127 7.23 -8.74 -4.30
C LEU A 127 7.77 -8.14 -5.61
N GLU A 128 7.11 -8.39 -6.75
CA GLU A 128 7.48 -7.78 -8.03
C GLU A 128 7.40 -6.26 -7.98
N PHE A 129 6.34 -5.71 -7.38
CA PHE A 129 6.20 -4.27 -7.18
C PHE A 129 7.31 -3.70 -6.28
N ILE A 130 7.61 -4.35 -5.16
CA ILE A 130 8.69 -3.93 -4.24
C ILE A 130 10.05 -4.01 -4.95
N MET A 131 10.32 -5.07 -5.70
CA MET A 131 11.56 -5.20 -6.46
C MET A 131 11.70 -4.10 -7.51
N LYS A 132 10.61 -3.75 -8.20
CA LYS A 132 10.61 -2.67 -9.18
C LYS A 132 10.84 -1.31 -8.52
N THR A 133 10.14 -0.99 -7.43
CA THR A 133 10.31 0.29 -6.72
C THR A 133 11.71 0.47 -6.14
N ILE A 134 12.32 -0.59 -5.62
CA ILE A 134 13.72 -0.57 -5.15
C ILE A 134 14.69 -0.36 -6.32
N LYS A 135 14.48 -1.03 -7.46
CA LYS A 135 15.29 -0.85 -8.67
C LYS A 135 15.19 0.59 -9.20
N ASP A 136 13.98 1.15 -9.19
CA ASP A 136 13.69 2.50 -9.68
C ASP A 136 14.05 3.59 -8.63
N GLN A 137 14.43 3.20 -7.41
CA GLN A 137 14.70 4.09 -6.25
C GLN A 137 13.57 5.10 -5.96
N SER A 138 12.33 4.73 -6.28
CA SER A 138 11.15 5.58 -6.11
C SER A 138 10.53 5.33 -4.73
N PHE A 139 11.02 6.07 -3.74
CA PHE A 139 10.57 5.96 -2.35
C PHE A 139 9.79 7.21 -1.93
N ASP A 140 8.57 7.03 -1.43
CA ASP A 140 7.77 8.10 -0.82
C ASP A 140 8.11 8.25 0.68
N SER A 141 9.39 8.49 0.97
CA SER A 141 9.86 8.77 2.34
C SER A 141 9.97 10.28 2.55
N PRO A 142 9.52 10.83 3.68
CA PRO A 142 9.71 12.24 3.98
C PRO A 142 11.20 12.58 3.98
N THR A 143 11.55 13.68 3.34
CA THR A 143 12.93 14.21 3.32
C THR A 143 13.10 15.24 4.43
N PHE A 144 14.30 15.27 5.03
CA PHE A 144 14.65 16.31 5.99
C PHE A 144 14.69 17.66 5.28
N LYS A 145 13.86 18.59 5.75
CA LYS A 145 13.90 19.99 5.29
C LYS A 145 15.09 20.69 5.95
N PHE A 146 16.15 20.91 5.18
CA PHE A 146 17.23 21.79 5.62
C PHE A 146 16.78 23.24 5.51
N LYS A 147 16.97 24.03 6.57
CA LYS A 147 16.81 25.49 6.48
C LYS A 147 17.78 25.97 5.40
N PRO A 148 17.33 26.71 4.37
CA PRO A 148 18.24 27.29 3.40
C PRO A 148 19.20 28.18 4.18
N LYS A 149 20.48 27.80 4.22
CA LYS A 149 21.52 28.72 4.65
C LYS A 149 21.45 29.88 3.65
N PRO A 150 21.48 31.15 4.10
CA PRO A 150 21.58 32.25 3.15
C PRO A 150 22.78 31.95 2.27
N THR A 151 22.53 31.66 1.00
CA THR A 151 23.59 31.62 0.01
C THR A 151 24.22 32.98 0.12
N GLN A 152 25.50 33.03 0.51
CA GLN A 152 26.32 34.18 0.19
C GLN A 152 26.19 34.29 -1.31
N ASN A 153 25.29 35.15 -1.76
CA ASN A 153 25.11 35.43 -3.15
C ASN A 153 26.47 35.99 -3.53
N THR A 154 27.27 35.18 -4.21
CA THR A 154 28.30 35.71 -5.09
C THR A 154 27.50 36.48 -6.12
N VAL A 155 27.17 37.73 -5.78
CA VAL A 155 26.59 38.69 -6.67
C VAL A 155 27.65 38.79 -7.75
N SER A 156 27.44 38.06 -8.85
CA SER A 156 28.07 38.39 -10.11
C SER A 156 27.58 39.80 -10.37
N GLN A 157 28.36 40.79 -9.92
CA GLN A 157 28.09 42.20 -10.16
C GLN A 157 27.93 42.30 -11.67
N ALA A 158 26.68 42.46 -12.10
CA ALA A 158 26.41 42.82 -13.47
C ALA A 158 27.14 44.15 -13.66
N LEU A 159 28.14 44.16 -14.55
CA LEU A 159 28.89 45.37 -14.86
C LEU A 159 27.86 46.43 -15.25
N PRO A 160 27.78 47.57 -14.54
CA PRO A 160 26.85 48.62 -14.93
C PRO A 160 27.27 49.11 -16.32
N VAL A 161 26.41 48.90 -17.31
CA VAL A 161 26.63 49.28 -18.72
C VAL A 161 26.49 50.79 -18.95
N ASN A 162 26.20 51.56 -17.89
CA ASN A 162 26.09 53.01 -17.97
C ASN A 162 27.50 53.64 -17.94
N PRO A 163 27.94 54.34 -19.00
CA PRO A 163 29.24 55.00 -19.00
C PRO A 163 29.22 56.18 -18.02
N SER A 164 29.84 56.03 -16.85
CA SER A 164 30.11 57.16 -15.96
C SER A 164 31.22 58.05 -16.54
N GLN A 165 31.02 59.36 -16.60
CA GLN A 165 32.01 60.35 -17.02
C GLN A 165 33.09 60.59 -15.95
N LYS A 166 33.75 59.52 -15.48
CA LYS A 166 34.86 59.62 -14.53
C LYS A 166 36.18 59.55 -15.26
N SER A 167 37.16 60.31 -14.79
CA SER A 167 38.53 60.20 -15.29
C SER A 167 39.17 58.91 -14.75
N LEU A 168 40.05 58.30 -15.54
CA LEU A 168 40.81 57.13 -15.11
C LEU A 168 41.57 57.37 -13.80
N VAL A 169 42.06 58.60 -13.58
CA VAL A 169 42.75 58.99 -12.34
C VAL A 169 41.80 58.92 -11.14
N GLU A 170 40.58 59.45 -11.29
CA GLU A 170 39.56 59.46 -10.26
C GLU A 170 39.10 58.03 -9.91
N ASP A 171 39.00 57.15 -10.91
CA ASP A 171 38.69 55.74 -10.69
C ASP A 171 39.80 55.03 -9.90
N TYR A 172 41.07 55.34 -10.17
CA TYR A 172 42.20 54.81 -9.40
C TYR A 172 42.27 55.34 -7.97
N GLU A 173 42.03 56.64 -7.76
CA GLU A 173 41.93 57.23 -6.42
C GLU A 173 40.80 56.60 -5.62
N ASN A 174 39.64 56.41 -6.25
CA ASN A 174 38.49 55.74 -5.65
C ASN A 174 38.78 54.27 -5.32
N LEU A 175 39.49 53.54 -6.19
CA LEU A 175 39.91 52.16 -5.91
C LEU A 175 40.93 52.09 -4.78
N PHE A 176 41.89 53.01 -4.74
CA PHE A 176 42.89 53.06 -3.68
C PHE A 176 42.26 53.41 -2.32
N ALA A 177 41.35 54.39 -2.28
CA ALA A 177 40.58 54.74 -1.09
C ALA A 177 39.69 53.58 -0.62
N LYS A 178 39.02 52.88 -1.54
CA LYS A 178 38.23 51.68 -1.24
C LYS A 178 39.07 50.52 -0.73
N ASN A 179 40.27 50.32 -1.26
CA ASN A 179 41.17 49.26 -0.80
C ASN A 179 41.74 49.53 0.61
N ASN A 180 41.93 50.80 0.96
CA ASN A 180 42.40 51.18 2.30
C ASN A 180 41.28 51.11 3.36
N LEU A 181 40.02 51.30 2.95
CA LEU A 181 38.84 51.06 3.77
C LEU A 181 38.44 49.58 3.68
N LEU A 182 39.08 48.74 4.47
CA LEU A 182 38.72 47.33 4.64
C LEU A 182 37.19 47.18 4.87
N GLU A 183 36.52 46.76 3.81
CA GLU A 183 35.32 45.93 3.79
C GLU A 183 34.07 46.48 4.51
N LYS A 184 33.28 47.27 3.77
CA LYS A 184 31.81 47.13 3.77
C LYS A 184 31.34 47.28 2.33
N GLU A 185 30.92 46.18 1.70
CA GLU A 185 30.06 46.30 0.53
C GLU A 185 28.89 47.19 0.95
N GLN A 186 28.72 48.31 0.24
CA GLN A 186 27.66 49.24 0.56
C GLN A 186 26.35 48.58 0.16
N ASP A 187 25.76 47.84 1.10
CA ASP A 187 24.39 47.39 1.01
C ASP A 187 23.50 48.57 0.59
N ASP A 188 22.52 48.29 -0.27
CA ASP A 188 21.63 49.32 -0.80
C ASP A 188 21.14 50.22 0.35
N PRO A 189 21.36 51.56 0.30
CA PRO A 189 21.04 52.45 1.42
C PRO A 189 19.55 52.39 1.80
N VAL A 190 18.70 52.03 0.85
CA VAL A 190 17.26 51.75 1.04
C VAL A 190 17.03 50.51 1.91
N LYS A 191 17.80 49.44 1.74
CA LYS A 191 17.68 48.24 2.60
C LYS A 191 18.11 48.55 4.03
N ASN A 192 19.18 49.32 4.19
CA ASN A 192 19.70 49.69 5.51
C ASN A 192 18.74 50.60 6.28
N THR A 193 18.05 51.51 5.59
CA THR A 193 17.02 52.37 6.20
C THR A 193 15.81 51.55 6.64
N ILE A 194 15.29 50.68 5.76
CA ILE A 194 14.19 49.77 6.09
C ILE A 194 14.55 48.88 7.29
N GLN A 195 15.75 48.30 7.34
CA GLN A 195 16.18 47.48 8.48
C GLN A 195 16.18 48.26 9.79
N LYS A 196 16.67 49.50 9.79
CA LYS A 196 16.65 50.37 10.99
C LYS A 196 15.23 50.69 11.45
N GLU A 197 14.35 51.05 10.53
CA GLU A 197 12.95 51.34 10.82
C GLU A 197 12.22 50.10 11.36
N MET A 198 12.50 48.92 10.79
CA MET A 198 11.95 47.65 11.27
C MET A 198 12.43 47.31 12.68
N CYS A 199 13.73 47.43 12.96
CA CYS A 199 14.26 47.19 14.31
C CYS A 199 13.60 48.13 15.32
N HIS A 200 13.51 49.42 14.99
CA HIS A 200 12.87 50.41 15.86
C HIS A 200 11.39 50.10 16.10
N LEU A 201 10.65 49.69 15.07
CA LEU A 201 9.25 49.30 15.19
C LEU A 201 9.07 48.08 16.11
N PHE A 202 9.90 47.05 15.95
CA PHE A 202 9.81 45.85 16.80
C PHE A 202 10.20 46.14 18.25
N GLU A 203 11.22 46.98 18.51
CA GLU A 203 11.55 47.43 19.87
C GLU A 203 10.35 48.11 20.55
N MET A 204 9.61 48.94 19.81
CA MET A 204 8.40 49.60 20.34
C MET A 204 7.26 48.60 20.63
N LEU A 205 7.05 47.60 19.75
CA LEU A 205 6.04 46.56 19.94
C LEU A 205 6.40 45.61 21.10
N ASP A 206 7.67 45.28 21.23
CA ASP A 206 8.19 44.42 22.30
C ASP A 206 8.07 45.14 23.65
N ALA A 207 8.33 46.45 23.71
CA ALA A 207 8.09 47.26 24.91
C ALA A 207 6.59 47.35 25.26
N LEU A 208 5.72 47.56 24.27
CA LEU A 208 4.26 47.64 24.47
C LEU A 208 3.67 46.31 24.99
N SER A 209 4.22 45.18 24.52
CA SER A 209 3.81 43.83 24.94
C SER A 209 4.43 43.38 26.27
N HIS A 210 5.06 44.27 27.04
CA HIS A 210 5.80 43.93 28.28
C HIS A 210 6.86 42.84 28.05
N SER A 211 7.44 42.82 26.85
CA SER A 211 8.43 41.84 26.42
C SER A 211 7.94 40.39 26.39
N HIS A 212 6.63 40.16 26.28
CA HIS A 212 6.05 38.84 26.04
C HIS A 212 5.91 38.54 24.54
N PHE A 213 7.03 38.33 23.87
CA PHE A 213 7.07 38.04 22.43
C PHE A 213 7.89 36.80 22.11
N VAL A 214 7.80 36.33 20.87
CA VAL A 214 8.64 35.24 20.36
C VAL A 214 10.00 35.82 19.95
N PRO A 215 11.12 35.40 20.57
CA PRO A 215 12.43 35.98 20.29
C PRO A 215 12.79 35.84 18.80
N PHE A 216 13.60 36.77 18.32
CA PHE A 216 14.02 36.80 16.93
C PHE A 216 14.68 35.47 16.51
N LYS A 217 14.42 35.05 15.26
CA LYS A 217 15.03 33.84 14.71
C LYS A 217 16.51 34.09 14.52
N HIS A 218 17.36 33.36 15.26
CA HIS A 218 18.81 33.48 15.16
C HIS A 218 19.29 33.38 13.69
N SER A 219 19.79 34.50 13.17
CA SER A 219 20.61 34.59 11.97
C SER A 219 22.02 34.13 12.31
N SER A 220 22.65 33.38 11.40
CA SER A 220 24.08 33.07 11.54
C SER A 220 24.89 34.33 11.24
N GLU A 221 25.23 35.07 12.28
CA GLU A 221 26.09 36.25 12.20
C GLU A 221 27.56 35.81 12.33
N VAL A 222 28.41 36.27 11.41
CA VAL A 222 29.84 35.98 11.43
C VAL A 222 30.54 37.15 12.10
N THR A 223 30.94 36.95 13.37
CA THR A 223 31.76 37.92 14.11
C THR A 223 33.23 37.65 13.86
N VAL A 224 33.93 38.59 13.20
CA VAL A 224 35.38 38.49 12.99
C VAL A 224 36.09 39.07 14.22
N ILE A 225 36.68 38.20 15.05
CA ILE A 225 37.45 38.57 16.23
C ILE A 225 38.92 38.73 15.84
N GLN A 226 39.57 39.80 16.28
CA GLN A 226 41.00 40.05 16.04
C GLN A 226 41.84 39.51 17.20
N ASN A 227 43.06 39.04 16.92
CA ASN A 227 43.99 38.58 17.96
C ASN A 227 44.50 39.78 18.79
N ARG A 228 43.90 39.97 19.97
CA ARG A 228 44.25 41.01 20.95
C ARG A 228 44.18 40.38 22.36
N PRO A 229 44.93 40.90 23.34
CA PRO A 229 44.81 40.44 24.72
C PRO A 229 43.41 40.74 25.27
N ALA A 230 42.83 39.81 26.03
CA ALA A 230 41.48 39.93 26.57
C ALA A 230 41.27 41.21 27.39
N LEU A 231 42.32 41.66 28.09
CA LEU A 231 42.37 42.93 28.82
C LEU A 231 41.89 44.15 28.01
N THR A 232 42.09 44.15 26.68
CA THR A 232 41.65 45.27 25.83
C THR A 232 40.15 45.32 25.58
N VAL A 233 39.44 44.21 25.81
CA VAL A 233 37.98 44.09 25.65
C VAL A 233 37.28 44.11 27.00
N GLU A 234 38.00 43.87 28.09
CA GLU A 234 37.47 43.97 29.44
C GLU A 234 37.03 45.40 29.78
N GLU A 235 36.00 45.50 30.64
CA GLU A 235 35.57 46.77 31.21
C GLU A 235 36.69 47.37 32.06
N THR A 236 36.78 48.70 32.12
CA THR A 236 37.79 49.41 32.90
C THR A 236 37.51 49.27 34.41
N GLY A 237 37.97 48.17 35.00
CA GLY A 237 37.95 47.89 36.44
C GLY A 237 39.34 48.02 37.08
N GLN A 238 39.37 47.98 38.42
CA GLN A 238 40.63 48.03 39.18
C GLN A 238 41.41 46.70 39.16
N GLU A 239 40.71 45.58 38.98
CA GLU A 239 41.30 44.25 38.97
C GLU A 239 41.27 43.66 37.55
N VAL A 240 42.38 43.06 37.14
CA VAL A 240 42.48 42.32 35.88
C VAL A 240 41.98 40.91 36.12
N VAL A 241 40.94 40.51 35.38
CA VAL A 241 40.35 39.18 35.52
C VAL A 241 41.11 38.17 34.66
N SER A 242 41.46 38.53 33.42
CA SER A 242 42.14 37.62 32.50
C SER A 242 43.37 38.24 31.81
N THR A 243 44.43 37.43 31.72
CA THR A 243 45.70 37.81 31.05
C THR A 243 45.91 37.07 29.73
N ALA A 244 44.93 36.29 29.27
CA ALA A 244 45.03 35.49 28.05
C ALA A 244 44.65 36.30 26.81
N ASP A 245 45.05 35.81 25.63
CA ASP A 245 44.60 36.36 24.34
C ASP A 245 43.20 35.87 24.00
N LEU A 246 42.46 36.65 23.19
CA LEU A 246 41.09 36.32 22.77
C LEU A 246 41.02 35.10 21.84
N LEU A 247 42.06 34.87 21.05
CA LEU A 247 42.07 33.83 20.03
C LEU A 247 42.70 32.54 20.59
N ALA A 248 42.08 31.39 20.32
CA ALA A 248 42.61 30.13 20.81
C ALA A 248 43.92 29.75 20.08
N PRO A 249 44.84 29.00 20.72
CA PRO A 249 46.04 28.50 20.05
C PRO A 249 45.75 27.69 18.78
N GLU A 250 44.60 26.99 18.72
CA GLU A 250 44.16 26.24 17.53
C GLU A 250 43.68 27.13 16.38
N GLU A 251 43.22 28.34 16.68
CA GLU A 251 42.78 29.34 15.69
C GLU A 251 43.98 30.14 15.16
N VAL A 252 44.97 30.41 16.02
CA VAL A 252 46.27 30.99 15.62
C VAL A 252 47.10 29.98 14.82
N CYS A 253 47.13 28.73 15.29
CA CYS A 253 47.86 27.61 14.70
C CYS A 253 46.90 26.44 14.51
N ALA A 254 46.39 26.26 13.29
CA ALA A 254 45.50 25.15 12.95
C ALA A 254 46.11 23.81 13.43
N PRO A 255 45.32 22.95 14.11
CA PRO A 255 45.83 21.70 14.64
C PRO A 255 46.43 20.88 13.50
N ARG A 256 47.73 20.58 13.60
CA ARG A 256 48.41 19.65 12.67
C ARG A 256 47.79 18.27 12.88
N GLY A 257 46.83 17.91 12.02
CA GLY A 257 46.03 16.70 12.17
C GLY A 257 46.85 15.44 12.42
N GLU A 258 47.47 14.87 11.38
CA GLU A 258 48.44 13.78 11.57
C GLU A 258 49.86 14.34 11.71
N VAL A 259 50.68 13.71 12.54
CA VAL A 259 52.11 14.01 12.64
C VAL A 259 52.72 13.94 11.24
N LEU A 260 53.39 15.01 10.83
CA LEU A 260 54.07 15.08 9.53
C LEU A 260 55.19 14.03 9.50
N LYS A 261 54.92 12.90 8.83
CA LYS A 261 55.93 11.86 8.57
C LYS A 261 56.57 12.11 7.21
N GLY A 262 57.89 12.00 7.13
CA GLY A 262 58.60 12.05 5.85
C GLY A 262 58.24 10.86 4.97
N SER A 263 58.30 11.02 3.63
CA SER A 263 58.05 9.92 2.69
C SER A 263 58.95 8.70 2.96
N THR A 264 60.18 8.97 3.40
CA THR A 264 61.22 8.00 3.79
C THR A 264 60.90 7.21 5.06
N GLU A 265 60.15 7.79 5.99
CA GLU A 265 59.81 7.18 7.28
C GLU A 265 58.53 6.32 7.19
N THR A 266 57.75 6.49 6.13
CA THR A 266 56.50 5.74 5.95
C THR A 266 56.76 4.32 5.42
N THR A 267 56.25 3.32 6.13
CA THR A 267 56.26 1.92 5.66
C THR A 267 55.14 1.67 4.63
N SER A 268 55.30 0.66 3.78
CA SER A 268 54.25 0.22 2.83
C SER A 268 52.90 -0.07 3.51
N SER A 269 52.92 -0.67 4.71
CA SER A 269 51.71 -0.93 5.51
C SER A 269 51.00 0.37 5.94
N ASP A 270 51.76 1.38 6.36
CA ASP A 270 51.24 2.69 6.77
C ASP A 270 50.59 3.40 5.57
N ARG A 271 51.26 3.39 4.40
CA ARG A 271 50.71 3.90 3.14
C ARG A 271 49.38 3.24 2.78
N ARG A 272 49.24 1.92 2.94
CA ARG A 272 47.99 1.18 2.69
C ARG A 272 46.89 1.58 3.67
N ARG A 273 47.21 1.75 4.96
CA ARG A 273 46.26 2.19 5.99
C ARG A 273 45.78 3.61 5.72
N HIS A 274 46.69 4.54 5.42
CA HIS A 274 46.38 5.92 5.07
C HIS A 274 45.47 6.00 3.84
N ARG A 275 45.76 5.24 2.76
CA ARG A 275 44.89 5.16 1.58
C ARG A 275 43.48 4.68 1.93
N LYS A 276 43.34 3.64 2.76
CA LYS A 276 42.03 3.15 3.21
C LYS A 276 41.28 4.19 4.05
N LYS A 277 41.99 4.93 4.92
CA LYS A 277 41.43 6.04 5.71
C LYS A 277 40.88 7.15 4.79
N LEU A 278 41.69 7.61 3.83
CA LEU A 278 41.26 8.62 2.85
C LEU A 278 40.07 8.14 2.01
N MET A 279 40.07 6.88 1.56
CA MET A 279 38.95 6.29 0.83
C MET A 279 37.66 6.31 1.65
N ARG A 280 37.73 5.97 2.95
CA ARG A 280 36.58 6.02 3.87
C ARG A 280 36.07 7.44 4.07
N ILE A 281 36.96 8.42 4.24
CA ILE A 281 36.59 9.84 4.39
C ILE A 281 35.90 10.34 3.11
N ARG A 282 36.45 10.01 1.93
CA ARG A 282 35.86 10.39 0.65
C ARG A 282 34.49 9.75 0.43
N ALA A 283 34.31 8.47 0.77
CA ALA A 283 33.02 7.79 0.67
C ALA A 283 31.96 8.45 1.57
N LYS A 284 32.31 8.80 2.82
CA LYS A 284 31.41 9.53 3.72
C LYS A 284 31.00 10.90 3.17
N ARG A 285 31.93 11.65 2.59
CA ARG A 285 31.65 12.95 1.95
C ARG A 285 30.77 12.78 0.70
N SER A 286 31.02 11.76 -0.11
CA SER A 286 30.23 11.46 -1.31
C SER A 286 28.80 11.08 -0.97
N ASN A 287 28.57 10.29 0.08
CA ASN A 287 27.21 9.89 0.48
C ASN A 287 26.37 11.08 0.99
N PHE A 288 27.02 12.08 1.59
CA PHE A 288 26.34 13.32 1.99
C PHE A 288 26.10 14.28 0.81
N GLY A 289 27.01 14.32 -0.17
CA GLY A 289 26.92 15.20 -1.35
C GLY A 289 26.10 14.67 -2.51
N ALA A 290 25.91 13.35 -2.64
CA ALA A 290 25.20 12.71 -3.75
C ALA A 290 23.67 12.92 -3.74
N LYS A 291 23.13 13.67 -2.78
CA LYS A 291 21.71 14.10 -2.76
C LYS A 291 21.48 15.42 -3.51
N THR A 292 22.43 15.88 -4.32
CA THR A 292 22.23 17.09 -5.14
C THR A 292 21.80 16.73 -6.55
N ASP A 293 20.59 17.14 -6.92
CA ASP A 293 20.02 17.28 -8.26
C ASP A 293 20.70 16.54 -9.43
N VAL A 294 20.04 15.47 -9.91
CA VAL A 294 20.39 14.73 -11.14
C VAL A 294 20.56 15.66 -12.37
N THR A 295 19.90 16.83 -12.38
CA THR A 295 20.02 17.84 -13.44
C THR A 295 21.37 18.56 -13.44
N LYS A 296 21.97 18.81 -12.26
CA LYS A 296 23.33 19.38 -12.12
C LYS A 296 24.37 18.40 -12.62
N ASP A 297 24.19 17.11 -12.35
CA ASP A 297 25.12 16.07 -12.81
C ASP A 297 25.11 15.93 -14.34
N LYS A 298 23.94 16.01 -14.99
CA LYS A 298 23.82 16.04 -16.46
C LYS A 298 24.52 17.26 -17.06
N LYS A 299 24.33 18.44 -16.49
CA LYS A 299 24.98 19.68 -16.94
C LYS A 299 26.50 19.65 -16.75
N ALA A 300 26.97 19.10 -15.63
CA ALA A 300 28.39 18.91 -15.34
C ALA A 300 29.04 17.87 -16.27
N ALA A 301 28.32 16.79 -16.61
CA ALA A 301 28.75 15.79 -17.59
C ALA A 301 28.89 16.39 -18.99
N LEU A 302 27.88 17.16 -19.45
CA LEU A 302 27.94 17.88 -20.73
C LEU A 302 29.11 18.89 -20.76
N ALA A 303 29.34 19.64 -19.67
CA ALA A 303 30.47 20.57 -19.57
C ALA A 303 31.84 19.86 -19.60
N ARG A 304 31.93 18.60 -19.14
CA ARG A 304 33.14 17.76 -19.31
C ARG A 304 33.32 17.35 -20.77
N VAL A 305 32.25 16.92 -21.43
CA VAL A 305 32.29 16.53 -22.84
C VAL A 305 32.71 17.70 -23.72
N LEU A 306 32.14 18.90 -23.49
CA LEU A 306 32.54 20.13 -24.20
C LEU A 306 34.03 20.46 -23.99
N ARG A 307 34.55 20.40 -22.75
CA ARG A 307 35.98 20.60 -22.49
C ARG A 307 36.88 19.60 -23.19
N MET A 308 36.43 18.35 -23.31
CA MET A 308 37.18 17.30 -24.02
C MET A 308 37.14 17.52 -25.54
N ALA A 309 36.04 18.02 -26.08
CA ALA A 309 35.91 18.36 -27.50
C ALA A 309 36.81 19.53 -27.91
N HIS A 310 36.92 20.57 -27.07
CA HIS A 310 37.80 21.73 -27.33
C HIS A 310 39.31 21.45 -27.17
N LYS A 311 39.71 20.24 -26.75
CA LYS A 311 41.13 19.90 -26.64
C LYS A 311 41.73 19.65 -28.03
N PRO A 312 42.87 20.27 -28.39
CA PRO A 312 43.46 20.09 -29.71
C PRO A 312 43.79 18.60 -29.96
N GLY A 313 43.31 18.07 -31.09
CA GLY A 313 43.45 16.64 -31.46
C GLY A 313 42.31 15.72 -30.97
N SER A 314 41.24 16.25 -30.38
CA SER A 314 40.09 15.43 -29.97
C SER A 314 39.26 14.95 -31.18
N LYS A 315 38.75 13.72 -31.11
CA LYS A 315 37.86 13.11 -32.13
C LYS A 315 36.36 13.34 -31.85
N ILE A 316 36.03 14.19 -30.88
CA ILE A 316 34.66 14.40 -30.40
C ILE A 316 34.11 15.64 -31.11
N LYS A 317 33.14 15.46 -32.02
CA LYS A 317 32.40 16.58 -32.63
C LYS A 317 31.19 16.90 -31.76
N VAL A 318 31.07 18.17 -31.35
CA VAL A 318 29.85 18.70 -30.74
C VAL A 318 28.93 19.06 -31.91
N VAL A 319 27.75 18.45 -31.97
CA VAL A 319 26.66 18.77 -32.91
C VAL A 319 25.66 19.66 -32.20
#